data_AF-A0AAV0FE25-F1
#
_entry.id   AF-A0AAV0FE25-F1
#
_cell.length_a   1.000
_cell.length_b   1.000
_cell.length_c   1.000
_cell.angle_alpha   90.00
_cell.angle_beta   90.00
_cell.angle_gamma   90.00
#
_symmetry.space_group_name_H-M   'P 1'
#
loop_
_entity.id
_entity.type
_entity.pdbx_description
1 polymer ?
#
loop_
_entity_poly.entity_id
_entity_poly.type
_entity_poly.pdbx_seq_one_letter_code
_entity_poly.pdbx_strand_id
1 'polypeptide(L)'
;MTQLVSFLNSIGSPFMVNIYPFLSLYGNSDFPQDYAFFEGTTHQVVDGPNVYFNAFDGNFDTLVSALSKIGYSQMPIVIGEVGWPTDGAVSANITAARAFNQGLVNHVLRNQGTPLRPGAPPMDVYLFSLLDEDGKSILPGNFERHWGLFSFDGQAKYKLNLGNGLLRNAKEVSYLPSRWCVAKPDRDFSMVDNHFRTACSFADCTTLDYGGSCNGIGPKGNVSYAFNSYYQLQKQNPGSCDFDGLGMVTFLDPSIGECRFLVGVTDGKSSGLNLHRSWVITALMTFGCFLFSVTTI
;
A
#
# COMPACT_ATOMS: atom_id res chain seq x y z
N MET A 1 -9.83 -9.28 24.39
CA MET A 1 -10.86 -8.51 23.66
C MET A 1 -11.90 -7.86 24.57
N THR A 2 -12.61 -8.58 25.45
CA THR A 2 -13.67 -7.98 26.31
C THR A 2 -13.17 -6.83 27.22
N GLN A 3 -11.97 -6.96 27.80
CA GLN A 3 -11.35 -5.89 28.60
C GLN A 3 -11.07 -4.62 27.77
N LEU A 4 -10.56 -4.79 26.54
CA LEU A 4 -10.30 -3.67 25.62
C LEU A 4 -11.62 -2.96 25.26
N VAL A 5 -12.64 -3.72 24.86
CA VAL A 5 -13.96 -3.17 24.51
C VAL A 5 -14.57 -2.43 25.72
N SER A 6 -14.48 -3.00 26.92
CA SER A 6 -14.96 -2.34 28.14
C SER A 6 -14.25 -1.01 28.40
N PHE A 7 -12.92 -0.99 28.24
CA PHE A 7 -12.13 0.23 28.37
C PHE A 7 -12.52 1.28 27.33
N LEU A 8 -12.58 0.93 26.05
CA LEU A 8 -12.99 1.84 24.97
C LEU A 8 -14.37 2.46 25.26
N ASN A 9 -15.34 1.63 25.68
CA ASN A 9 -16.67 2.10 26.06
C ASN A 9 -16.63 3.07 27.25
N SER A 10 -15.80 2.80 28.26
CA SER A 10 -15.71 3.63 29.47
C SER A 10 -15.18 5.05 29.21
N ILE A 11 -14.41 5.23 28.12
CA ILE A 11 -13.86 6.53 27.71
C ILE A 11 -14.57 7.11 26.48
N GLY A 12 -15.63 6.47 25.98
CA GLY A 12 -16.36 6.91 24.78
C GLY A 12 -15.57 6.77 23.46
N SER A 13 -14.55 5.91 23.42
CA SER A 13 -13.76 5.67 22.21
C SER A 13 -14.45 4.68 21.27
N PRO A 14 -14.35 4.86 19.94
CA PRO A 14 -14.81 3.87 18.98
C PRO A 14 -13.94 2.60 19.00
N PHE A 15 -14.47 1.53 18.41
CA PHE A 15 -13.69 0.36 18.01
C PHE A 15 -13.19 0.57 16.57
N MET A 16 -11.88 0.49 16.36
CA MET A 16 -11.29 0.57 15.02
C MET A 16 -11.04 -0.83 14.45
N VAL A 17 -11.43 -1.05 13.19
CA VAL A 17 -11.23 -2.31 12.47
C VAL A 17 -10.80 -2.06 11.03
N ASN A 18 -9.98 -2.93 10.46
CA ASN A 18 -9.60 -2.87 9.05
C ASN A 18 -10.41 -3.93 8.29
N ILE A 19 -11.00 -3.56 7.15
CA ILE A 19 -11.86 -4.43 6.35
C ILE A 19 -11.32 -4.50 4.93
N TYR A 20 -10.97 -5.70 4.48
CA TYR A 20 -10.37 -5.91 3.17
C TYR A 20 -11.06 -7.05 2.39
N PRO A 21 -12.13 -6.76 1.64
CA PRO A 21 -12.76 -7.74 0.76
C PRO A 21 -11.79 -8.34 -0.27
N PHE A 22 -10.80 -7.56 -0.72
CA PHE A 22 -9.73 -8.03 -1.59
C PHE A 22 -8.99 -9.25 -1.01
N LEU A 23 -8.68 -9.25 0.30
CA LEU A 23 -7.96 -10.37 0.92
C LEU A 23 -8.79 -11.66 0.97
N SER A 24 -10.12 -11.54 1.10
CA SER A 24 -11.01 -12.70 0.99
C SER A 24 -10.99 -13.30 -0.41
N LEU A 25 -11.01 -12.45 -1.44
CA LEU A 25 -10.88 -12.89 -2.84
C LEU A 25 -9.50 -13.47 -3.15
N TYR A 26 -8.44 -12.87 -2.61
CA TYR A 26 -7.08 -13.33 -2.81
C TYR A 26 -6.81 -14.69 -2.14
N GLY A 27 -7.33 -14.89 -0.92
CA GLY A 27 -7.11 -16.11 -0.13
C GLY A 27 -8.04 -17.27 -0.49
N ASN A 28 -9.13 -17.03 -1.23
CA ASN A 28 -10.10 -18.06 -1.58
C ASN A 28 -10.65 -17.86 -3.00
N SER A 29 -10.33 -18.79 -3.91
CA SER A 29 -10.80 -18.78 -5.30
C SER A 29 -12.31 -18.94 -5.45
N ASP A 30 -12.99 -19.50 -4.44
CA ASP A 30 -14.45 -19.67 -4.44
C ASP A 30 -15.17 -18.42 -3.94
N PHE A 31 -14.44 -17.40 -3.46
CA PHE A 31 -15.03 -16.14 -3.03
C PHE A 31 -15.59 -15.38 -4.25
N PRO A 32 -16.89 -15.05 -4.28
CA PRO A 32 -17.48 -14.38 -5.43
C PRO A 32 -16.91 -12.98 -5.61
N GLN A 33 -16.25 -12.74 -6.76
CA GLN A 33 -15.62 -11.46 -7.02
C GLN A 33 -16.63 -10.31 -6.98
N ASP A 34 -17.81 -10.48 -7.58
CA ASP A 34 -18.87 -9.46 -7.61
C ASP A 34 -19.37 -9.07 -6.21
N TYR A 35 -19.41 -10.03 -5.27
CA TYR A 35 -19.76 -9.77 -3.86
C TYR A 35 -18.72 -8.88 -3.15
N ALA A 36 -17.48 -8.83 -3.64
CA ALA A 36 -16.46 -7.92 -3.10
C ALA A 36 -16.77 -6.44 -3.40
N PHE A 37 -17.59 -6.14 -4.41
CA PHE A 37 -17.85 -4.78 -4.92
C PHE A 37 -19.25 -4.28 -4.54
N PHE A 38 -19.57 -3.05 -4.96
CA PHE A 38 -20.79 -2.32 -4.59
C PHE A 38 -21.77 -2.10 -5.75
N GLU A 39 -21.47 -2.59 -6.95
CA GLU A 39 -22.26 -2.34 -8.17
C GLU A 39 -23.40 -3.36 -8.39
N GLY A 40 -23.58 -4.28 -7.45
CA GLY A 40 -24.55 -5.36 -7.51
C GLY A 40 -23.87 -6.72 -7.55
N THR A 41 -24.55 -7.72 -6.98
CA THR A 41 -24.05 -9.09 -6.89
C THR A 41 -25.18 -10.08 -7.18
N THR A 42 -24.84 -11.23 -7.75
CA THR A 42 -25.74 -12.41 -7.80
C THR A 42 -25.49 -13.37 -6.64
N HIS A 43 -24.48 -13.08 -5.80
CA HIS A 43 -24.00 -13.92 -4.71
C HIS A 43 -24.23 -13.27 -3.34
N GLN A 44 -25.37 -12.58 -3.19
CA GLN A 44 -25.80 -12.00 -1.93
C GLN A 44 -25.86 -13.05 -0.80
N VAL A 45 -25.45 -12.67 0.40
CA VAL A 45 -25.50 -13.54 1.59
C VAL A 45 -26.78 -13.26 2.35
N VAL A 46 -27.56 -14.30 2.63
CA VAL A 46 -28.78 -14.22 3.45
C VAL A 46 -28.51 -14.82 4.83
N ASP A 47 -28.65 -14.00 5.87
CA ASP A 47 -28.49 -14.38 7.27
C ASP A 47 -29.75 -14.02 8.07
N GLY A 48 -30.66 -14.98 8.18
CA GLY A 48 -31.99 -14.76 8.76
C GLY A 48 -32.76 -13.68 7.99
N PRO A 49 -33.17 -12.56 8.63
CA PRO A 49 -33.85 -11.46 7.96
C PRO A 49 -32.89 -10.51 7.23
N ASN A 50 -31.57 -10.63 7.42
CA ASN A 50 -30.58 -9.74 6.85
C ASN A 50 -30.09 -10.25 5.50
N VAL A 51 -29.94 -9.34 4.53
CA VAL A 51 -29.40 -9.65 3.21
C VAL A 51 -28.23 -8.71 2.93
N TYR A 52 -27.07 -9.27 2.66
CA TYR A 52 -25.85 -8.54 2.35
C TYR A 52 -25.57 -8.63 0.86
N PHE A 53 -25.47 -7.48 0.21
CA PHE A 53 -25.19 -7.37 -1.22
C PHE A 53 -23.71 -7.07 -1.51
N ASN A 54 -22.91 -6.84 -0.48
CA ASN A 54 -21.48 -6.63 -0.60
C ASN A 54 -20.76 -7.13 0.67
N ALA A 55 -19.51 -7.51 0.50
CA ALA A 55 -18.68 -8.06 1.56
C ALA A 55 -18.28 -7.02 2.62
N PHE A 56 -18.30 -5.72 2.31
CA PHE A 56 -17.99 -4.68 3.29
C PHE A 56 -19.04 -4.66 4.40
N ASP A 57 -20.33 -4.62 4.04
CA ASP A 57 -21.44 -4.65 5.00
C ASP A 57 -21.43 -5.95 5.81
N GLY A 58 -21.24 -7.09 5.14
CA GLY A 58 -21.17 -8.38 5.80
C GLY A 58 -20.04 -8.45 6.83
N ASN A 59 -18.83 -8.01 6.47
CA ASN A 59 -17.70 -7.97 7.39
C ASN A 59 -17.93 -7.00 8.56
N PHE A 60 -18.47 -5.81 8.30
CA PHE A 60 -18.81 -4.86 9.35
C PHE A 60 -19.81 -5.46 10.35
N ASP A 61 -20.85 -6.12 9.85
CA ASP A 61 -21.89 -6.70 10.70
C ASP A 61 -21.45 -7.96 11.45
N THR A 62 -20.38 -8.64 11.00
CA THR A 62 -19.73 -9.67 11.84
C THR A 62 -19.15 -9.06 13.12
N LEU A 63 -18.53 -7.87 13.04
CA LEU A 63 -18.03 -7.15 14.21
C LEU A 63 -19.19 -6.62 15.06
N VAL A 64 -20.24 -6.07 14.45
CA VAL A 64 -21.45 -5.65 15.17
C VAL A 64 -22.04 -6.80 15.98
N SER A 65 -22.15 -7.99 15.37
CA SER A 65 -22.63 -9.20 16.03
C SER A 65 -21.73 -9.61 17.21
N ALA A 66 -20.41 -9.57 17.02
CA ALA A 66 -19.44 -9.90 18.06
C ALA A 66 -19.52 -8.93 19.25
N LEU A 67 -19.57 -7.61 19.00
CA LEU A 67 -19.73 -6.58 20.03
C LEU A 67 -21.07 -6.70 20.75
N SER A 68 -22.15 -7.00 20.02
CA SER A 68 -23.48 -7.20 20.60
C SER A 68 -23.51 -8.38 21.57
N LYS A 69 -22.84 -9.49 21.22
CA LYS A 69 -22.75 -10.69 22.06
C LYS A 69 -22.09 -10.43 23.42
N ILE A 70 -21.23 -9.41 23.51
CA ILE A 70 -20.55 -9.03 24.75
C ILE A 70 -21.13 -7.75 25.39
N GLY A 71 -22.32 -7.31 24.96
CA GLY A 71 -23.07 -6.22 25.60
C GLY A 71 -22.76 -4.81 25.09
N TYR A 72 -22.04 -4.67 23.98
CA TYR A 72 -21.62 -3.37 23.41
C TYR A 72 -22.21 -3.13 22.01
N SER A 73 -23.49 -3.46 21.82
CA SER A 73 -24.17 -3.39 20.52
C SER A 73 -24.19 -2.00 19.89
N GLN A 74 -24.07 -0.94 20.70
CA GLN A 74 -24.08 0.47 20.28
C GLN A 74 -22.69 1.11 20.18
N MET A 75 -21.61 0.32 20.38
CA MET A 75 -20.26 0.87 20.29
C MET A 75 -20.00 1.46 18.90
N PRO A 76 -19.56 2.73 18.80
CA PRO A 76 -19.17 3.32 17.53
C PRO A 76 -18.02 2.53 16.88
N ILE A 77 -18.05 2.39 15.56
CA ILE A 77 -17.02 1.66 14.80
C ILE A 77 -16.40 2.61 13.78
N VAL A 78 -15.08 2.59 13.69
CA VAL A 78 -14.29 3.26 12.65
C VAL A 78 -13.67 2.19 11.76
N ILE A 79 -13.74 2.37 10.45
CA ILE A 79 -12.98 1.57 9.50
C ILE A 79 -11.60 2.19 9.34
N GLY A 80 -10.59 1.60 10.00
CA GLY A 80 -9.22 2.10 10.03
C GLY A 80 -8.51 1.96 8.68
N GLU A 81 -8.82 0.91 7.93
CA GLU A 81 -8.29 0.68 6.59
C GLU A 81 -9.30 -0.09 5.73
N VAL A 82 -9.47 0.35 4.49
CA VAL A 82 -10.21 -0.36 3.45
C VAL A 82 -9.74 0.15 2.08
N GLY A 83 -9.59 -0.74 1.11
CA GLY A 83 -9.16 -0.36 -0.22
C GLY A 83 -9.05 -1.55 -1.16
N TRP A 84 -8.39 -1.33 -2.30
CA TRP A 84 -8.14 -2.38 -3.29
C TRP A 84 -6.84 -2.07 -4.04
N PRO A 85 -5.88 -3.01 -4.14
CA PRO A 85 -4.61 -2.78 -4.80
C PRO A 85 -4.75 -2.71 -6.32
N THR A 86 -3.87 -1.97 -6.97
CA THR A 86 -3.91 -1.76 -8.43
C THR A 86 -2.99 -2.65 -9.24
N ASP A 87 -2.17 -3.46 -8.58
CA ASP A 87 -1.17 -4.30 -9.24
C ASP A 87 -0.70 -5.42 -8.28
N GLY A 88 0.12 -6.35 -8.77
CA GLY A 88 0.80 -7.38 -7.97
C GLY A 88 -0.06 -8.60 -7.60
N ALA A 89 -1.26 -8.74 -8.17
CA ALA A 89 -2.11 -9.92 -8.07
C ALA A 89 -3.15 -9.96 -9.21
N VAL A 90 -3.66 -11.15 -9.55
CA VAL A 90 -4.59 -11.35 -10.69
C VAL A 90 -5.84 -10.46 -10.61
N SER A 91 -6.41 -10.27 -9.42
CA SER A 91 -7.60 -9.43 -9.19
C SER A 91 -7.25 -7.97 -8.86
N ALA A 92 -5.96 -7.60 -8.85
CA ALA A 92 -5.46 -6.27 -8.55
C ALA A 92 -5.10 -5.54 -9.87
N ASN A 93 -5.94 -4.58 -10.26
CA ASN A 93 -5.69 -3.72 -11.42
C ASN A 93 -6.36 -2.36 -11.23
N ILE A 94 -5.95 -1.37 -12.02
CA ILE A 94 -6.48 0.02 -11.94
C ILE A 94 -8.01 0.06 -12.08
N THR A 95 -8.58 -0.76 -12.96
CA THR A 95 -10.04 -0.80 -13.19
C THR A 95 -10.78 -1.31 -11.96
N ALA A 96 -10.33 -2.43 -11.37
CA ALA A 96 -10.90 -3.01 -10.17
C ALA A 96 -10.75 -2.05 -8.98
N ALA A 97 -9.55 -1.49 -8.76
CA ALA A 97 -9.32 -0.55 -7.66
C ALA A 97 -10.20 0.70 -7.75
N ARG A 98 -10.36 1.24 -8.96
CA ARG A 98 -11.27 2.36 -9.22
C ARG A 98 -12.73 1.98 -8.91
N ALA A 99 -13.20 0.84 -9.40
CA ALA A 99 -14.57 0.38 -9.20
C ALA A 99 -14.86 0.16 -7.71
N PHE A 100 -13.96 -0.52 -7.00
CA PHE A 100 -14.09 -0.76 -5.56
C PHE A 100 -14.10 0.54 -4.76
N ASN A 101 -13.07 1.39 -4.93
CA ASN A 101 -12.94 2.61 -4.13
C ASN A 101 -14.04 3.63 -4.44
N GLN A 102 -14.48 3.75 -5.71
CA GLN A 102 -15.61 4.62 -6.04
C GLN A 102 -16.94 4.06 -5.49
N GLY A 103 -17.12 2.73 -5.57
CA GLY A 103 -18.28 2.04 -4.99
C GLY A 103 -18.36 2.24 -3.48
N LEU A 104 -17.25 2.10 -2.78
CA LEU A 104 -17.14 2.35 -1.34
C LEU A 104 -17.49 3.79 -0.99
N VAL A 105 -16.90 4.78 -1.67
CA VAL A 105 -17.22 6.20 -1.43
C VAL A 105 -18.72 6.45 -1.65
N ASN A 106 -19.29 5.93 -2.73
CA ASN A 106 -20.72 6.08 -3.00
C ASN A 106 -21.59 5.41 -1.93
N HIS A 107 -21.18 4.23 -1.45
CA HIS A 107 -21.88 3.53 -0.38
C HIS A 107 -21.85 4.33 0.93
N VAL A 108 -20.68 4.81 1.35
CA VAL A 108 -20.53 5.64 2.57
C VAL A 108 -21.35 6.93 2.48
N LEU A 109 -21.30 7.64 1.34
CA LEU A 109 -22.04 8.89 1.13
C LEU A 109 -23.56 8.72 1.10
N ARG A 110 -24.08 7.52 0.82
CA ARG A 110 -25.53 7.24 0.93
C ARG A 110 -26.02 7.22 2.38
N ASN A 111 -25.12 7.04 3.34
CA ASN A 111 -25.40 7.13 4.78
C ASN A 111 -26.52 6.17 5.24
N GLN A 112 -26.64 5.00 4.61
CA GLN A 112 -27.71 4.02 4.89
C GLN A 112 -27.36 3.06 6.04
N GLY A 113 -26.07 2.97 6.41
CA GLY A 113 -25.58 1.97 7.34
C GLY A 113 -25.59 0.56 6.74
N THR A 114 -25.61 -0.44 7.61
CA THR A 114 -25.59 -1.87 7.26
C THR A 114 -26.88 -2.57 7.69
N PRO A 115 -27.16 -3.80 7.25
CA PRO A 115 -28.35 -4.54 7.66
C PRO A 115 -28.59 -4.63 9.18
N LEU A 116 -27.55 -4.83 10.01
CA LEU A 116 -27.69 -4.84 11.48
C LEU A 116 -27.68 -3.45 12.12
N ARG A 117 -27.21 -2.42 11.41
CA ARG A 117 -27.21 -1.02 11.86
C ARG A 117 -27.82 -0.08 10.81
N PRO A 118 -29.11 -0.25 10.48
CA PRO A 118 -29.77 0.59 9.48
C PRO A 118 -29.83 2.05 9.98
N GLY A 119 -29.44 2.99 9.11
CA GLY A 119 -29.37 4.42 9.44
C GLY A 119 -28.23 4.83 10.37
N ALA A 120 -27.33 3.91 10.72
CA ALA A 120 -26.18 4.14 11.59
C ALA A 120 -24.88 3.65 10.93
N PRO A 121 -24.32 4.41 9.96
CA PRO A 121 -23.09 4.04 9.27
C PRO A 121 -21.86 4.08 10.18
N PRO A 122 -20.70 3.56 9.71
CA PRO A 122 -19.43 3.73 10.41
C PRO A 122 -19.16 5.22 10.70
N MET A 123 -18.54 5.49 11.85
CA MET A 123 -18.24 6.85 12.30
C MET A 123 -17.28 7.56 11.33
N ASP A 124 -16.20 6.85 10.95
CA ASP A 124 -15.23 7.28 9.95
C ASP A 124 -14.80 6.07 9.12
N VAL A 125 -14.37 6.33 7.88
CA VAL A 125 -13.82 5.33 6.96
C VAL A 125 -12.57 5.88 6.31
N TYR A 126 -11.44 5.18 6.51
CA TYR A 126 -10.14 5.57 5.98
C TYR A 126 -9.74 4.67 4.81
N LEU A 127 -9.59 5.29 3.63
CA LEU A 127 -9.09 4.61 2.43
C LEU A 127 -7.62 4.25 2.60
N PHE A 128 -7.29 2.99 2.40
CA PHE A 128 -5.92 2.49 2.39
C PHE A 128 -5.46 2.29 0.93
N SER A 129 -4.45 3.02 0.45
CA SER A 129 -3.65 4.06 1.12
C SER A 129 -3.45 5.29 0.22
N LEU A 130 -2.78 6.33 0.73
CA LEU A 130 -2.55 7.54 -0.06
C LEU A 130 -1.60 7.30 -1.24
N LEU A 131 -0.41 6.74 -0.97
CA LEU A 131 0.64 6.49 -1.94
C LEU A 131 0.92 4.98 -2.04
N ASP A 132 1.43 4.54 -3.18
CA ASP A 132 2.15 3.28 -3.26
C ASP A 132 3.40 3.33 -2.37
N GLU A 133 3.69 2.21 -1.72
CA GLU A 133 4.72 2.12 -0.67
C GLU A 133 5.77 1.07 -1.06
N ASP A 134 6.71 1.45 -1.93
CA ASP A 134 7.73 0.55 -2.50
C ASP A 134 8.63 -0.12 -1.44
N GLY A 135 8.71 0.46 -0.24
CA GLY A 135 9.45 -0.10 0.90
C GLY A 135 8.65 -1.09 1.76
N LYS A 136 7.36 -1.31 1.46
CA LYS A 136 6.48 -2.19 2.23
C LYS A 136 6.86 -3.66 2.06
N SER A 137 6.68 -4.43 3.12
CA SER A 137 6.92 -5.87 3.13
C SER A 137 5.97 -6.57 2.18
N ILE A 138 6.50 -7.50 1.37
CA ILE A 138 5.73 -8.29 0.40
C ILE A 138 5.42 -9.70 0.92
N LEU A 139 5.66 -9.97 2.22
CA LEU A 139 5.38 -11.28 2.82
C LEU A 139 3.91 -11.72 2.66
N PRO A 140 2.91 -10.83 2.82
CA PRO A 140 1.51 -11.18 2.51
C PRO A 140 1.22 -11.41 1.02
N GLY A 141 1.99 -10.75 0.15
CA GLY A 141 1.88 -10.83 -1.29
C GLY A 141 2.45 -9.60 -1.99
N ASN A 142 2.68 -9.71 -3.29
CA ASN A 142 3.27 -8.66 -4.11
C ASN A 142 2.37 -7.42 -4.24
N PHE A 143 1.06 -7.58 -4.11
CA PHE A 143 0.08 -6.50 -4.13
C PHE A 143 0.26 -5.48 -2.99
N GLU A 144 1.00 -5.82 -1.92
CA GLU A 144 1.20 -4.98 -0.74
C GLU A 144 1.78 -3.60 -1.05
N ARG A 145 2.52 -3.44 -2.16
CA ARG A 145 3.12 -2.16 -2.55
C ARG A 145 2.20 -1.27 -3.39
N HIS A 146 1.00 -1.74 -3.75
CA HIS A 146 0.17 -1.17 -4.83
C HIS A 146 -1.20 -0.66 -4.37
N TRP A 147 -1.36 -0.31 -3.09
CA TRP A 147 -2.63 0.14 -2.51
C TRP A 147 -2.92 1.63 -2.71
N GLY A 148 -1.95 2.40 -3.19
CA GLY A 148 -2.05 3.84 -3.31
C GLY A 148 -3.18 4.29 -4.22
N LEU A 149 -3.91 5.33 -3.80
CA LEU A 149 -4.72 6.16 -4.70
C LEU A 149 -3.83 6.93 -5.69
N PHE A 150 -2.62 7.27 -5.25
CA PHE A 150 -1.59 7.92 -6.03
C PHE A 150 -0.35 7.02 -6.15
N SER A 151 0.40 7.20 -7.22
CA SER A 151 1.75 6.64 -7.39
C SER A 151 2.74 7.34 -6.45
N PHE A 152 3.98 6.83 -6.35
CA PHE A 152 5.05 7.37 -5.51
C PHE A 152 5.34 8.88 -5.71
N ASP A 153 5.00 9.41 -6.89
CA ASP A 153 5.20 10.78 -7.32
C ASP A 153 3.95 11.68 -7.11
N GLY A 154 2.93 11.16 -6.42
CA GLY A 154 1.69 11.89 -6.14
C GLY A 154 0.81 12.10 -7.37
N GLN A 155 1.02 11.35 -8.47
CA GLN A 155 0.09 11.32 -9.59
C GLN A 155 -1.03 10.31 -9.33
N ALA A 156 -2.29 10.73 -9.53
CA ALA A 156 -3.44 9.86 -9.28
C ALA A 156 -3.46 8.69 -10.26
N LYS A 157 -3.61 7.48 -9.75
CA LYS A 157 -3.59 6.25 -10.57
C LYS A 157 -4.89 6.03 -11.33
N TYR A 158 -5.99 6.61 -10.85
CA TYR A 158 -7.30 6.57 -11.48
C TYR A 158 -8.17 7.75 -11.03
N LYS A 159 -9.23 8.01 -11.80
CA LYS A 159 -10.24 9.01 -11.44
C LYS A 159 -11.11 8.49 -10.30
N LEU A 160 -11.03 9.14 -9.16
CA LEU A 160 -11.86 8.89 -7.98
C LEU A 160 -12.46 10.22 -7.49
N ASN A 161 -13.77 10.24 -7.22
CA ASN A 161 -14.46 11.37 -6.62
C ASN A 161 -14.78 11.06 -5.17
N LEU A 162 -14.27 11.88 -4.24
CA LEU A 162 -14.45 11.73 -2.79
C LEU A 162 -15.74 12.37 -2.25
N GLY A 163 -16.64 12.80 -3.13
CA GLY A 163 -17.89 13.50 -2.80
C GLY A 163 -17.78 15.03 -2.86
N ASN A 164 -16.57 15.57 -2.67
CA ASN A 164 -16.27 17.01 -2.77
C ASN A 164 -15.38 17.36 -3.97
N GLY A 165 -15.13 16.40 -4.87
CA GLY A 165 -14.33 16.60 -6.07
C GLY A 165 -13.46 15.40 -6.42
N LEU A 166 -12.85 15.49 -7.61
CA LEU A 166 -11.88 14.51 -8.09
C LEU A 166 -10.54 14.68 -7.37
N LEU A 167 -9.79 13.57 -7.26
CA LEU A 167 -8.39 13.59 -6.86
C LEU A 167 -7.58 14.59 -7.71
N ARG A 168 -6.62 15.25 -7.07
CA ARG A 168 -5.72 16.23 -7.70
C ARG A 168 -4.29 15.76 -7.57
N ASN A 169 -3.57 15.74 -8.69
CA ASN A 169 -2.17 15.36 -8.70
C ASN A 169 -1.31 16.37 -7.93
N ALA A 170 -0.21 15.87 -7.37
CA ALA A 170 0.87 16.72 -6.87
C ALA A 170 1.40 17.62 -8.00
N LYS A 171 1.71 18.88 -7.65
CA LYS A 171 2.27 19.88 -8.55
C LYS A 171 3.77 20.00 -8.32
N GLU A 172 4.49 20.49 -9.33
CA GLU A 172 5.92 20.82 -9.23
C GLU A 172 6.80 19.63 -8.83
N VAL A 173 6.39 18.41 -9.20
CA VAL A 173 7.20 17.20 -9.02
C VAL A 173 8.42 17.29 -9.93
N SER A 174 9.61 17.30 -9.33
CA SER A 174 10.86 17.35 -10.07
C SER A 174 11.35 15.92 -10.36
N TYR A 175 11.25 15.51 -11.62
CA TYR A 175 11.75 14.22 -12.07
C TYR A 175 13.24 14.29 -12.40
N LEU A 176 13.90 13.13 -12.31
CA LEU A 176 15.21 12.91 -12.91
C LEU A 176 15.10 13.00 -14.45
N PRO A 177 16.23 13.16 -15.18
CA PRO A 177 16.20 13.20 -16.64
C PRO A 177 15.48 11.99 -17.26
N SER A 178 14.73 12.19 -18.34
CA SER A 178 14.03 11.12 -19.06
C SER A 178 15.01 10.20 -19.79
N ARG A 179 15.50 9.20 -19.05
CA ARG A 179 16.37 8.13 -19.53
C ARG A 179 16.23 6.91 -18.62
N TRP A 180 16.38 5.74 -19.21
CA TRP A 180 16.12 4.46 -18.56
C TRP A 180 17.32 3.54 -18.70
N CYS A 181 17.46 2.60 -17.77
CA CYS A 181 18.41 1.50 -17.91
C CYS A 181 17.70 0.27 -18.45
N VAL A 182 18.17 -0.26 -19.58
CA VAL A 182 17.59 -1.45 -20.21
C VAL A 182 18.65 -2.51 -20.48
N ALA A 183 18.21 -3.74 -20.64
CA ALA A 183 19.06 -4.87 -21.00
C ALA A 183 19.64 -4.68 -22.42
N LYS A 184 20.94 -4.88 -22.61
CA LYS A 184 21.58 -4.77 -23.93
C LYS A 184 21.07 -5.87 -24.87
N PRO A 185 20.66 -5.53 -26.10
CA PRO A 185 20.05 -6.51 -27.01
C PRO A 185 21.04 -7.58 -27.51
N ASP A 186 22.33 -7.23 -27.60
CA ASP A 186 23.42 -8.00 -28.20
C ASP A 186 24.24 -8.84 -27.21
N ARG A 187 23.89 -8.83 -25.92
CA ARG A 187 24.61 -9.57 -24.88
C ARG A 187 23.96 -10.91 -24.57
N ASP A 188 24.80 -11.86 -24.15
CA ASP A 188 24.37 -13.10 -23.55
C ASP A 188 23.90 -12.85 -22.11
N PHE A 189 22.75 -13.41 -21.76
CA PHE A 189 22.10 -13.26 -20.46
C PHE A 189 22.28 -14.48 -19.57
N SER A 190 23.17 -15.42 -19.92
CA SER A 190 23.46 -16.63 -19.14
C SER A 190 23.80 -16.38 -17.65
N MET A 191 24.36 -15.21 -17.31
CA MET A 191 24.71 -14.83 -15.94
C MET A 191 23.87 -13.67 -15.36
N VAL A 192 22.73 -13.33 -15.99
CA VAL A 192 21.93 -12.17 -15.58
C VAL A 192 21.23 -12.36 -14.24
N ASP A 193 20.98 -13.61 -13.82
CA ASP A 193 20.16 -13.92 -12.65
C ASP A 193 20.66 -13.22 -11.37
N ASN A 194 21.97 -13.14 -11.18
CA ASN A 194 22.55 -12.46 -10.01
C ASN A 194 22.33 -10.95 -10.06
N HIS A 195 22.48 -10.32 -11.22
CA HIS A 195 22.22 -8.88 -11.41
C HIS A 195 20.73 -8.56 -11.27
N PHE A 196 19.86 -9.40 -11.83
CA PHE A 196 18.41 -9.28 -11.70
C PHE A 196 17.98 -9.36 -10.24
N ARG A 197 18.42 -10.40 -9.51
CA ARG A 197 18.12 -10.56 -8.07
C ARG A 197 18.65 -9.39 -7.24
N THR A 198 19.86 -8.92 -7.55
CA THR A 198 20.45 -7.77 -6.85
C THR A 198 19.61 -6.52 -7.09
N ALA A 199 19.26 -6.21 -8.34
CA ALA A 199 18.41 -5.08 -8.68
C ALA A 199 17.07 -5.12 -7.91
N CYS A 200 16.40 -6.27 -7.90
CA CYS A 200 15.14 -6.46 -7.19
C CYS A 200 15.27 -6.54 -5.66
N SER A 201 16.48 -6.68 -5.10
CA SER A 201 16.70 -6.58 -3.65
C SER A 201 16.77 -5.13 -3.17
N PHE A 202 17.06 -4.19 -4.07
CA PHE A 202 17.17 -2.76 -3.79
C PHE A 202 16.04 -1.93 -4.41
N ALA A 203 15.22 -2.53 -5.27
CA ALA A 203 14.15 -1.87 -5.99
C ALA A 203 12.88 -2.71 -6.03
N ASP A 204 11.75 -2.08 -6.33
CA ASP A 204 10.49 -2.80 -6.48
C ASP A 204 10.40 -3.48 -7.85
N CYS A 205 10.29 -4.81 -7.83
CA CYS A 205 10.08 -5.67 -9.00
C CYS A 205 8.76 -6.44 -8.93
N THR A 206 7.91 -6.18 -7.93
CA THR A 206 6.69 -6.97 -7.65
C THR A 206 5.71 -7.03 -8.82
N THR A 207 5.70 -6.02 -9.69
CA THR A 207 4.86 -6.00 -10.90
C THR A 207 5.30 -7.00 -11.99
N LEU A 208 6.50 -7.57 -11.89
CA LEU A 208 6.98 -8.61 -12.81
C LEU A 208 6.40 -9.99 -12.51
N ASP A 209 5.92 -10.20 -11.28
CA ASP A 209 5.39 -11.48 -10.85
C ASP A 209 3.98 -11.74 -11.36
N TYR A 210 3.51 -12.98 -11.23
CA TYR A 210 2.22 -13.41 -11.77
C TYR A 210 1.06 -12.54 -11.26
N GLY A 211 0.23 -12.06 -12.20
CA GLY A 211 -0.85 -11.11 -11.92
C GLY A 211 -0.41 -9.64 -11.89
N GLY A 212 0.88 -9.36 -12.01
CA GLY A 212 1.41 -8.01 -12.14
C GLY A 212 1.29 -7.43 -13.56
N SER A 213 1.22 -6.11 -13.68
CA SER A 213 1.06 -5.39 -14.96
C SER A 213 2.25 -5.56 -15.91
N CYS A 214 3.43 -5.89 -15.38
CA CYS A 214 4.63 -6.18 -16.15
C CYS A 214 4.94 -7.68 -16.30
N ASN A 215 4.06 -8.59 -15.89
CA ASN A 215 4.33 -10.03 -15.95
C ASN A 215 4.56 -10.58 -17.37
N GLY A 216 4.02 -9.90 -18.39
CA GLY A 216 4.00 -10.36 -19.78
C GLY A 216 5.05 -9.76 -20.73
N ILE A 217 6.06 -9.03 -20.24
CA ILE A 217 7.02 -8.29 -21.10
C ILE A 217 8.23 -9.13 -21.58
N GLY A 218 8.28 -10.40 -21.19
CA GLY A 218 9.30 -11.38 -21.58
C GLY A 218 10.65 -11.20 -20.87
N PRO A 219 11.58 -12.16 -21.00
CA PRO A 219 12.80 -12.21 -20.17
C PRO A 219 13.67 -10.95 -20.25
N LYS A 220 13.92 -10.42 -21.46
CA LYS A 220 14.68 -9.18 -21.65
C LYS A 220 13.94 -7.96 -21.10
N GLY A 221 12.62 -7.93 -21.22
CA GLY A 221 11.78 -6.89 -20.62
C GLY A 221 11.86 -6.92 -19.10
N ASN A 222 11.77 -8.10 -18.49
CA ASN A 222 11.88 -8.28 -17.04
C ASN A 222 13.24 -7.78 -16.51
N VAL A 223 14.33 -8.17 -17.16
CA VAL A 223 15.68 -7.67 -16.82
C VAL A 223 15.75 -6.15 -16.97
N SER A 224 15.23 -5.61 -18.06
CA SER A 224 15.20 -4.16 -18.28
C SER A 224 14.42 -3.44 -17.19
N TYR A 225 13.29 -3.98 -16.75
CA TYR A 225 12.47 -3.39 -15.70
C TYR A 225 13.24 -3.35 -14.39
N ALA A 226 13.81 -4.48 -13.97
CA ALA A 226 14.61 -4.56 -12.74
C ALA A 226 15.81 -3.58 -12.78
N PHE A 227 16.54 -3.55 -13.90
CA PHE A 227 17.67 -2.64 -14.09
C PHE A 227 17.24 -1.18 -14.03
N ASN A 228 16.12 -0.82 -14.67
CA ASN A 228 15.58 0.52 -14.60
C ASN A 228 15.18 0.88 -13.17
N SER A 229 14.39 0.05 -12.49
CA SER A 229 13.93 0.33 -11.12
C SER A 229 15.12 0.58 -10.18
N TYR A 230 16.18 -0.24 -10.26
CA TYR A 230 17.41 0.00 -9.53
C TYR A 230 18.10 1.31 -9.94
N TYR A 231 18.31 1.53 -11.24
CA TYR A 231 18.98 2.72 -11.77
C TYR A 231 18.30 4.03 -11.33
N GLN A 232 16.96 4.08 -11.31
CA GLN A 232 16.22 5.25 -10.86
C GLN A 232 16.38 5.49 -9.36
N LEU A 233 16.35 4.44 -8.53
CA LEU A 233 16.59 4.56 -7.08
C LEU A 233 18.03 5.00 -6.77
N GLN A 234 19.00 4.60 -7.59
CA GLN A 234 20.38 5.09 -7.53
C GLN A 234 20.56 6.50 -8.13
N LYS A 235 19.48 7.27 -8.28
CA LYS A 235 19.47 8.64 -8.83
C LYS A 235 20.17 8.75 -10.19
N GLN A 236 20.02 7.73 -11.02
CA GLN A 236 20.62 7.64 -12.34
C GLN A 236 22.16 7.78 -12.34
N ASN A 237 22.81 7.23 -11.31
CA ASN A 237 24.27 7.11 -11.27
C ASN A 237 24.78 6.40 -12.54
N PRO A 238 25.79 6.93 -13.25
CA PRO A 238 26.27 6.31 -14.49
C PRO A 238 26.70 4.84 -14.34
N GLY A 239 27.25 4.46 -13.18
CA GLY A 239 27.69 3.09 -12.91
C GLY A 239 26.55 2.13 -12.54
N SER A 240 25.38 2.62 -12.11
CA SER A 240 24.27 1.75 -11.69
C SER A 240 23.48 1.13 -12.84
N CYS A 241 23.82 1.45 -14.08
CA CYS A 241 23.25 0.82 -15.28
C CYS A 241 24.22 -0.14 -15.98
N ASP A 242 25.46 -0.31 -15.50
CA ASP A 242 26.43 -1.14 -16.22
C ASP A 242 26.10 -2.64 -16.10
N PHE A 243 25.88 -3.12 -14.87
CA PHE A 243 25.63 -4.54 -14.56
C PHE A 243 26.59 -5.50 -15.30
N ASP A 244 27.90 -5.28 -15.12
CA ASP A 244 28.98 -6.00 -15.81
C ASP A 244 28.84 -5.97 -17.34
N GLY A 245 28.48 -4.79 -17.85
CA GLY A 245 28.24 -4.53 -19.26
C GLY A 245 26.94 -5.10 -19.82
N LEU A 246 26.03 -5.67 -19.02
CA LEU A 246 24.73 -6.18 -19.46
C LEU A 246 23.67 -5.09 -19.66
N GLY A 247 23.80 -3.95 -18.97
CA GLY A 247 22.86 -2.84 -19.10
C GLY A 247 23.35 -1.74 -20.04
N MET A 248 22.40 -0.97 -20.58
CA MET A 248 22.64 0.26 -21.33
C MET A 248 21.61 1.33 -21.00
N VAL A 249 22.04 2.59 -21.04
CA VAL A 249 21.13 3.73 -20.94
C VAL A 249 20.45 3.94 -22.29
N THR A 250 19.13 4.11 -22.27
CA THR A 250 18.33 4.51 -23.43
C THR A 250 17.56 5.80 -23.12
N PHE A 251 17.29 6.57 -24.17
CA PHE A 251 16.41 7.75 -24.13
C PHE A 251 15.03 7.45 -24.73
N LEU A 252 14.81 6.23 -25.22
CA LEU A 252 13.51 5.74 -25.67
C LEU A 252 12.79 5.10 -24.48
N ASP A 253 11.58 5.58 -24.18
CA ASP A 253 10.72 5.02 -23.14
C ASP A 253 10.41 3.54 -23.44
N PRO A 254 10.86 2.60 -22.59
CA PRO A 254 10.65 1.17 -22.82
C PRO A 254 9.30 0.65 -22.29
N SER A 255 8.41 1.53 -21.80
CA SER A 255 7.09 1.14 -21.28
C SER A 255 6.21 0.45 -22.34
N ILE A 256 5.46 -0.58 -21.94
CA ILE A 256 4.59 -1.37 -22.82
C ILE A 256 3.20 -1.50 -22.18
N GLY A 257 2.17 -0.95 -22.83
CA GLY A 257 0.80 -1.01 -22.32
C GLY A 257 0.70 -0.41 -20.91
N GLU A 258 0.23 -1.21 -19.96
CA GLU A 258 0.12 -0.83 -18.54
C GLU A 258 1.43 -1.02 -17.76
N CYS A 259 2.42 -1.73 -18.31
CA CYS A 259 3.74 -1.85 -17.70
C CYS A 259 4.55 -0.57 -17.91
N ARG A 260 4.63 0.26 -16.87
CA ARG A 260 5.34 1.56 -16.91
C ARG A 260 6.73 1.46 -16.33
N PHE A 261 7.72 1.88 -17.11
CA PHE A 261 9.09 2.05 -16.64
C PHE A 261 9.24 3.46 -16.07
N LEU A 262 9.12 3.55 -14.75
CA LEU A 262 9.05 4.83 -14.07
C LEU A 262 10.40 5.57 -14.14
N VAL A 263 10.35 6.90 -14.08
CA VAL A 263 11.51 7.78 -13.91
C VAL A 263 11.49 8.30 -12.48
N GLY A 264 12.60 8.17 -11.76
CA GLY A 264 12.67 8.56 -10.36
C GLY A 264 12.49 10.08 -10.18
N VAL A 265 12.07 10.48 -8.99
CA VAL A 265 12.01 11.90 -8.59
C VAL A 265 13.32 12.34 -7.95
N THR A 266 13.66 13.62 -8.11
CA THR A 266 14.76 14.23 -7.38
C THR A 266 14.36 14.39 -5.92
N ASP A 267 15.35 14.27 -5.04
CA ASP A 267 15.18 14.78 -3.69
C ASP A 267 15.26 16.31 -3.82
N GLY A 268 14.13 16.95 -4.13
CA GLY A 268 14.01 18.40 -4.00
C GLY A 268 14.51 18.80 -2.61
N LYS A 269 14.91 20.08 -2.43
CA LYS A 269 15.22 20.64 -1.10
C LYS A 269 13.98 20.51 -0.21
N SER A 270 13.75 19.32 0.34
CA SER A 270 12.93 19.12 1.49
C SER A 270 13.64 19.96 2.53
N SER A 271 13.03 21.08 2.87
CA SER A 271 13.25 21.75 4.15
C SER A 271 12.76 20.79 5.23
N GLY A 272 13.37 19.60 5.32
CA GLY A 272 13.40 18.83 6.53
C GLY A 272 13.99 19.79 7.54
N LEU A 273 13.23 20.05 8.60
CA LEU A 273 13.82 20.50 9.85
C LEU A 273 14.96 19.50 10.12
N ASN A 274 16.17 19.89 9.75
CA ASN A 274 17.39 19.28 10.24
C ASN A 274 17.34 19.52 11.74
N LEU A 275 16.70 18.61 12.46
CA LEU A 275 17.00 18.42 13.85
C LEU A 275 18.45 17.92 13.83
N HIS A 276 19.38 18.87 13.86
CA HIS A 276 20.78 18.59 14.05
C HIS A 276 20.87 17.71 15.29
N ARG A 277 21.07 16.41 15.06
CA ARG A 277 21.46 15.44 16.07
C ARG A 277 22.91 15.78 16.41
N SER A 278 23.10 16.90 17.12
CA SER A 278 24.39 17.28 17.64
C SER A 278 24.75 16.26 18.70
N TRP A 279 25.81 15.54 18.42
CA TRP A 279 26.46 14.63 19.31
C TRP A 279 26.88 15.39 20.57
N VAL A 280 26.10 15.26 21.65
CA VAL A 280 26.61 15.53 23.00
C VAL A 280 27.02 14.17 23.58
N ILE A 281 28.11 13.64 23.05
CA ILE A 281 28.99 12.75 23.82
C ILE A 281 30.14 13.64 24.26
N THR A 282 30.10 14.12 25.50
CA THR A 282 31.30 14.48 26.27
C THR A 282 30.95 14.69 27.74
N ALA A 283 31.78 14.09 28.61
CA ALA A 283 31.87 14.26 30.06
C ALA A 283 30.81 13.58 30.96
N LEU A 284 30.86 12.24 31.03
CA LEU A 284 30.55 11.49 32.26
C LEU A 284 31.70 10.51 32.56
N MET A 285 32.90 11.06 32.74
CA MET A 285 34.00 10.41 33.45
C MET A 285 34.81 11.50 34.12
N THR A 286 34.46 11.79 35.38
CA THR A 286 35.33 12.28 36.47
C THR A 286 34.43 12.77 37.60
N PHE A 287 34.00 11.87 38.47
CA PHE A 287 33.96 12.09 39.92
C PHE A 287 33.61 10.77 40.61
N GLY A 288 34.61 9.89 40.66
CA GLY A 288 34.62 8.70 41.49
C GLY A 288 35.91 8.72 42.29
N CYS A 289 35.97 9.54 43.34
CA CYS A 289 36.92 9.43 44.44
C CYS A 289 36.47 10.30 45.62
N PHE A 290 36.49 9.70 46.82
CA PHE A 290 36.19 10.25 48.14
C PHE A 290 34.67 10.47 48.40
N LEU A 291 33.99 9.75 49.29
CA LEU A 291 34.36 9.33 50.65
C LEU A 291 33.60 8.04 51.04
N PHE A 292 34.34 6.94 51.25
CA PHE A 292 33.99 5.98 52.28
C PHE A 292 34.86 6.31 53.48
N SER A 293 34.26 6.80 54.57
CA SER A 293 34.88 6.73 55.89
C SER A 293 33.98 5.85 56.75
N VAL A 294 34.45 4.63 56.96
CA VAL A 294 34.01 3.77 58.04
C VAL A 294 34.74 4.24 59.28
N THR A 295 34.00 4.64 60.31
CA THR A 295 34.47 4.47 61.69
C THR A 295 33.30 3.99 62.54
N THR A 296 33.50 2.79 63.04
CA THR A 296 32.83 2.10 64.14
C THR A 296 32.85 2.94 65.41
N ILE A 297 31.70 3.07 66.09
CA ILE A 297 31.31 2.47 67.39
C ILE A 297 29.83 2.79 67.58
#